data_AF-A0A2M7LK48-F1
#
_entry.id   AF-A0A2M7LK48-F1
#
_cell.length_a   1.000
_cell.length_b   1.000
_cell.length_c   1.000
_cell.angle_alpha   90.00
_cell.angle_beta   90.00
_cell.angle_gamma   90.00
#
_symmetry.space_group_name_H-M   'P 1'
#
loop_
_entity.id
_entity.type
_entity.pdbx_description
1 polymer ?
#
loop_
_entity_poly.entity_id
_entity_poly.type
_entity_poly.pdbx_seq_one_letter_code
_entity_poly.pdbx_strand_id
1 'polypeptide(L)' 'MVVRDGMETFTPSAGADPNIGTIGIREEVKSARIFMQVPSRSINPVVEAIRMVHPYENPVIEVYYLPHQARRNEKTIR' A
#
# COMPACT_ATOMS: atom_id res chain seq x y z
N MET A 1 10.98 -5.85 -0.14
CA MET A 1 9.67 -5.52 -0.73
C MET A 1 9.09 -6.80 -1.32
N VAL A 2 7.80 -7.05 -1.13
CA VAL A 2 7.08 -8.21 -1.67
C VAL A 2 5.88 -7.70 -2.46
N VAL A 3 5.65 -8.25 -3.65
CA VAL A 3 4.49 -7.93 -4.49
C VAL A 3 3.60 -9.17 -4.59
N ARG A 4 2.29 -8.98 -4.50
CA ARG A 4 1.28 -10.04 -4.62
C ARG A 4 0.19 -9.59 -5.58
N ASP A 5 -0.20 -10.47 -6.49
CA ASP A 5 -1.39 -10.25 -7.32
C ASP A 5 -2.65 -10.31 -6.45
N GLY A 6 -3.66 -9.53 -6.82
CA GLY A 6 -4.92 -9.44 -6.11
C GLY A 6 -6.04 -8.90 -6.99
N MET A 7 -7.21 -8.76 -6.38
CA MET A 7 -8.37 -8.10 -6.95
C MET A 7 -8.80 -6.99 -6.01
N GLU A 8 -9.02 -5.80 -6.55
CA GLU A 8 -9.58 -4.66 -5.84
C GLU A 8 -11.02 -4.43 -6.27
N THR A 9 -11.84 -4.02 -5.33
CA THR A 9 -13.25 -3.73 -5.60
C THR A 9 -13.58 -2.32 -5.15
N PHE A 10 -14.28 -1.58 -6.00
CA PHE A 10 -14.73 -0.23 -5.69
C PHE A 10 -16.03 0.06 -6.44
N THR A 11 -16.72 1.11 -6.01
CA THR A 11 -17.93 1.62 -6.69
C THR A 11 -17.63 3.05 -7.11
N PRO A 12 -17.48 3.33 -8.42
CA PRO A 12 -17.14 4.68 -8.89
C PRO A 12 -18.24 5.67 -8.53
N SER A 13 -17.85 6.84 -8.03
CA SER A 13 -18.73 7.99 -7.85
C SER A 13 -18.64 8.94 -9.05
N ALA A 14 -19.61 9.84 -9.18
CA ALA A 14 -19.52 10.92 -10.14
C ALA A 14 -18.28 11.79 -9.82
N GLY A 15 -17.36 11.90 -10.78
CA GLY A 15 -16.11 12.64 -10.64
C GLY A 15 -14.89 11.81 -10.22
N ALA A 16 -14.97 10.48 -10.19
CA ALA A 16 -13.80 9.64 -9.93
C ALA A 16 -12.73 9.77 -11.04
N ASP A 17 -11.47 9.95 -10.66
CA ASP A 17 -10.32 9.99 -11.56
C ASP A 17 -9.21 9.02 -11.09
N PRO A 18 -8.88 7.98 -11.87
CA PRO A 18 -9.47 7.60 -13.16
C PRO A 18 -10.87 7.01 -13.02
N ASN A 19 -11.72 7.26 -14.03
CA ASN A 19 -13.08 6.73 -14.07
C ASN A 19 -13.08 5.31 -14.68
N ILE A 20 -12.72 4.31 -13.87
CA ILE A 20 -12.75 2.91 -14.30
C ILE A 20 -14.12 2.31 -13.95
N GLY A 21 -14.81 1.77 -14.96
CA GLY A 21 -16.09 1.07 -14.80
C GLY A 21 -17.32 1.98 -14.85
N THR A 22 -18.44 1.51 -14.31
CA THR A 22 -19.74 2.22 -14.38
C THR A 22 -20.09 2.87 -13.04
N ILE A 23 -20.47 4.16 -13.06
CA ILE A 23 -20.86 4.91 -11.86
C ILE A 23 -22.00 4.18 -11.13
N GLY A 24 -21.83 4.02 -9.81
CA GLY A 24 -22.81 3.36 -8.95
C GLY A 24 -22.86 1.83 -9.07
N ILE A 25 -22.07 1.22 -9.96
CA ILE A 25 -21.93 -0.23 -10.09
C ILE A 25 -20.63 -0.65 -9.41
N ARG A 26 -20.67 -1.75 -8.65
CA ARG A 26 -19.48 -2.34 -8.04
C ARG A 26 -18.64 -3.00 -9.12
N GLU A 27 -17.37 -2.63 -9.18
CA GLU A 27 -16.38 -3.15 -10.12
C GLU A 27 -15.34 -4.00 -9.40
N GLU A 28 -14.69 -4.89 -10.14
CA GLU A 28 -13.56 -5.70 -9.67
C GLU A 28 -12.41 -5.61 -10.68
N VAL A 29 -11.24 -5.17 -10.23
CA VAL A 29 -10.09 -4.87 -11.08
C VAL A 29 -8.86 -5.62 -10.58
N LYS A 30 -8.08 -6.18 -11.51
CA LYS A 30 -6.79 -6.80 -11.20
C LYS A 30 -5.86 -5.77 -10.58
N SER A 31 -5.29 -6.09 -9.43
CA SER A 31 -4.38 -5.19 -8.69
C SER A 31 -3.11 -5.91 -8.26
N ALA A 32 -2.11 -5.12 -7.88
CA ALA A 32 -0.89 -5.61 -7.25
C ALA A 32 -0.76 -4.99 -5.86
N ARG A 33 -0.70 -5.82 -4.82
CA ARG A 33 -0.47 -5.37 -3.44
C ARG A 33 1.01 -5.41 -3.12
N ILE A 34 1.56 -4.26 -2.78
CA ILE A 34 2.98 -4.07 -2.45
C ILE A 34 3.13 -4.01 -0.93
N PHE A 35 4.04 -4.82 -0.39
CA PHE A 35 4.40 -4.84 1.02
C PHE A 35 5.87 -4.48 1.20
N MET A 36 6.15 -3.53 2.09
CA MET A 36 7.51 -3.14 2.44
C MET A 36 7.61 -2.69 3.89
N GLN A 37 8.77 -2.95 4.48
CA GLN A 37 9.15 -2.37 5.76
C GLN A 37 9.91 -1.07 5.50
N VAL A 38 9.61 -0.04 6.29
CA VAL A 38 10.31 1.25 6.25
C VAL A 38 10.65 1.70 7.65
N PRO A 39 11.74 2.46 7.85
CA PRO A 39 11.96 3.15 9.11
C PRO A 39 10.81 4.11 9.42
N SER A 40 10.39 4.23 10.69
CA SER A 40 9.26 5.08 11.08
C SER A 40 9.42 6.54 10.63
N ARG A 41 10.65 7.07 10.66
CA ARG A 41 10.97 8.42 10.17
C ARG A 41 10.72 8.64 8.67
N SER A 42 10.57 7.56 7.90
CA SER A 42 10.40 7.59 6.44
C SER A 42 8.96 7.38 6.01
N ILE A 43 8.00 7.17 6.93
CA ILE A 43 6.59 6.93 6.59
C ILE A 43 6.04 8.08 5.75
N ASN A 44 6.14 9.33 6.22
CA ASN A 44 5.60 10.49 5.49
C ASN A 44 6.26 10.67 4.11
N PRO A 45 7.61 10.69 3.98
CA PRO A 45 8.25 10.75 2.66
C PRO A 45 7.82 9.65 1.70
N VAL A 46 7.62 8.42 2.19
CA VAL A 46 7.20 7.28 1.37
C VAL A 46 5.75 7.42 0.92
N VAL A 47 4.84 7.82 1.81
CA VAL A 47 3.43 8.05 1.46
C VAL A 47 3.30 9.13 0.39
N GLU A 48 4.04 10.23 0.52
CA GLU A 48 4.05 11.30 -0.48
C GLU A 48 4.64 10.83 -1.81
N ALA A 49 5.73 10.06 -1.78
CA ALA A 49 6.30 9.47 -2.99
C ALA A 49 5.31 8.55 -3.71
N ILE A 50 4.55 7.73 -2.97
CA ILE A 50 3.51 6.87 -3.55
C ILE A 50 2.42 7.74 -4.19
N ARG A 51 1.90 8.76 -3.50
CA ARG A 51 0.86 9.65 -4.03
C ARG A 51 1.26 10.36 -5.32
N MET A 52 2.53 10.75 -5.47
CA MET A 52 3.02 11.42 -6.68
C MET A 52 3.06 10.51 -7.92
N VAL A 53 3.20 9.19 -7.74
CA VAL A 53 3.40 8.25 -8.86
C VAL A 53 2.22 7.29 -9.04
N HIS A 54 1.31 7.23 -8.07
CA HIS A 54 0.18 6.32 -8.12
C HIS A 54 -0.85 6.81 -9.16
N PRO A 55 -1.43 5.91 -9.99
CA PRO A 55 -2.38 6.32 -11.03
C PRO A 55 -3.68 6.95 -10.52
N TYR A 56 -4.10 6.58 -9.30
CA TYR A 56 -5.32 7.07 -8.68
C TYR A 56 -5.05 8.24 -7.76
N GLU A 57 -5.95 9.22 -7.75
CA GLU A 57 -5.92 10.39 -6.87
C GLU A 57 -5.85 9.99 -5.39
N ASN A 58 -6.59 8.95 -5.00
CA ASN A 58 -6.69 8.47 -3.63
C ASN A 58 -6.18 7.02 -3.51
N PRO A 59 -4.85 6.78 -3.45
CA PRO A 59 -4.31 5.44 -3.27
C PRO A 59 -4.69 4.84 -1.92
N VAL A 60 -5.01 3.54 -1.91
CA VAL A 60 -5.20 2.79 -0.66
C VAL A 60 -3.84 2.45 -0.07
N ILE A 61 -3.53 3.02 1.10
CA ILE A 61 -2.26 2.80 1.81
C ILE A 61 -2.55 2.38 3.23
N GLU A 62 -1.96 1.26 3.66
CA GLU A 62 -2.04 0.75 5.03
C GLU A 62 -0.66 0.79 5.68
N VAL A 63 -0.59 1.30 6.90
CA VAL A 63 0.65 1.38 7.69
C VAL A 63 0.48 0.58 8.97
N TYR A 64 1.33 -0.45 9.13
CA TYR A 64 1.37 -1.28 10.32
C TYR A 64 2.66 -1.00 11.10
N TYR A 65 2.54 -0.59 12.36
CA TYR A 65 3.68 -0.47 13.25
C TYR A 65 4.12 -1.86 13.71
N LEU A 66 5.33 -2.24 13.32
CA LEU A 66 5.93 -3.49 13.77
C LEU A 66 6.65 -3.23 15.10
N PRO A 67 6.42 -4.07 16.13
CA PRO A 67 7.23 -4.01 17.34
C PRO A 67 8.69 -4.28 16.96
N HIS A 68 9.61 -3.53 17.59
CA HIS A 68 11.04 -3.76 17.40
C HIS A 68 11.37 -5.20 17.83
N GLN A 69 11.63 -6.07 16.86
CA GLN A 69 12.19 -7.37 17.18
C GLN A 69 13.61 -7.11 17.66
N ALA A 70 13.83 -7.23 18.98
CA ALA A 70 15.17 -7.26 19.54
C ALA A 70 15.96 -8.28 18.71
N ARG A 71 17.04 -7.82 18.06
CA ARG A 71 17.93 -8.74 17.36
C ARG A 71 18.32 -9.80 18.39
N ARG A 72 17.93 -11.06 18.17
CA ARG A 72 18.52 -12.17 18.91
C ARG A 72 19.98 -12.19 18.47
N ASN A 73 20.83 -11.53 19.25
CA ASN A 73 22.26 -11.55 19.04
C ASN A 73 22.70 -13.00 19.30
N GLU A 74 22.88 -13.79 18.25
CA GLU A 74 23.68 -15.01 18.31
C GLU A 74 25.15 -14.60 18.45
N LYS A 75 25.49 -14.06 19.61
CA LYS A 75 26.86 -13.88 20.09
C LYS A 75 26.90 -14.16 21.58
N THR A 76 26.81 -15.44 21.92
CA THR A 76 27.55 -16.00 23.04
C THR A 76 28.36 -17.17 22.49
N ILE A 77 29.57 -16.85 22.04
CA ILE A 77 30.68 -17.80 22.02
C ILE A 77 31.29 -17.70 23.41
N ARG A 78 31.11 -18.73 24.23
CA ARG A 78 32.08 -19.37 25.14
C ARG A 78 31.39 -20.49 25.91
#